data_AF-A0A8T4W659-F1
#
_entry.id   AF-A0A8T4W659-F1
#
_cell.length_a   1.000
_cell.length_b   1.000
_cell.length_c   1.000
_cell.angle_alpha   90.00
_cell.angle_beta   90.00
_cell.angle_gamma   90.00
#
_symmetry.space_group_name_H-M   'P 1'
#
loop_
_entity.id
_entity.type
_entity.pdbx_description
1 polymer ?
#
loop_
_entity_poly.entity_id
_entity_poly.type
_entity_poly.pdbx_seq_one_letter_code
_entity_poly.pdbx_strand_id
1 'polypeptide(L)'
;DESNIKSVLLVGGHRSFWGFNKPELQIPTRFVYLDDTGEPGFVSDLYYADIYEYDNETGTATFSSWDTDGDGKYGEWYYNPDGSSVKEDNVDLLPDVHLGRWACRTEEEAQNMVQKVMNYEQTDNTEEEWFNRMISLSGDDFQDQIMLNISWDTTGLQGTYTIHAESTNTIGQTGPEDTVTVEVDHTQESAVTFSEDDHLTTGLEYPHPPIAEITVPSDGNVLGNTNVYNENPPNAYIGYRWTPINYTDNVVYIRGKSYNPQPHTESGVDTVLKIWITDENENIVFGPILSNQSMYFEGEWATQKAMDFMPTEMEKIKLWTSMGTFRGSENDMQNGIANVVNDLSEGAGFWYIAGHANPMIYADHYPGIPGGRANGDIKGLTQFSPFAGLNPKEIFPLTELKNDGKLPVLVLSGCHPCQLDVSFLRLLTEGKMALWYGTFVWESLGWWLTKLDNRGAIATLGPTGLGYGGVGEWCTQGLGGWLWPEFFRQYNEEGKEVIGEAWTQSLNNYIFEFGPNLDLIDTKTVEEMVLLGDPTLTIG
;
A
#
# COMPACT_ATOMS: atom_id res chain seq x y z
N ASP A 1 4.43 -12.13 -42.42
CA ASP A 1 4.15 -13.21 -41.47
C ASP A 1 2.68 -13.24 -41.09
N GLU A 2 2.12 -14.45 -41.03
CA GLU A 2 0.68 -14.75 -41.07
C GLU A 2 -0.01 -14.82 -39.68
N SER A 3 0.53 -14.15 -38.66
CA SER A 3 -0.24 -13.89 -37.44
C SER A 3 0.25 -12.60 -36.78
N ASN A 4 -0.43 -11.49 -37.05
CA ASN A 4 -0.28 -10.22 -36.33
C ASN A 4 -0.89 -10.37 -34.93
N ILE A 5 -0.32 -11.27 -34.12
CA ILE A 5 -0.78 -11.57 -32.76
C ILE A 5 -0.48 -10.34 -31.92
N LYS A 6 -1.52 -9.72 -31.37
CA LYS A 6 -1.40 -8.56 -30.48
C LYS A 6 -1.59 -8.91 -29.01
N SER A 7 -2.31 -10.00 -28.72
CA SER A 7 -2.69 -10.36 -27.37
C SER A 7 -2.53 -11.86 -27.13
N VAL A 8 -2.11 -12.23 -25.93
CA VAL A 8 -1.90 -13.61 -25.49
C VAL A 8 -2.58 -13.81 -24.14
N LEU A 9 -3.46 -14.82 -24.06
CA LEU A 9 -4.10 -15.23 -22.81
C LEU A 9 -3.49 -16.54 -22.33
N LEU A 10 -2.86 -16.51 -21.16
CA LEU A 10 -2.36 -17.70 -20.47
C LEU A 10 -3.48 -18.31 -19.61
N VAL A 11 -3.85 -19.57 -19.85
CA VAL A 11 -4.86 -20.29 -19.06
C VAL A 11 -4.22 -21.46 -18.31
N GLY A 12 -4.12 -21.33 -16.99
CA GLY A 12 -3.58 -22.36 -16.09
C GLY A 12 -2.89 -21.76 -14.87
N GLY A 13 -2.90 -22.50 -13.75
CA GLY A 13 -2.39 -22.05 -12.46
C GLY A 13 -1.12 -22.76 -11.98
N HIS A 14 -0.48 -22.16 -10.97
CA HIS A 14 0.64 -22.75 -10.22
C HIS A 14 0.14 -23.81 -9.22
N ARG A 15 0.89 -24.93 -9.10
CA ARG A 15 0.82 -26.10 -8.20
C ARG A 15 -0.46 -26.31 -7.36
N SER A 16 -1.01 -27.55 -7.40
CA SER A 16 -2.23 -27.92 -6.67
C SER A 16 -2.09 -27.93 -5.13
N PHE A 17 -3.27 -27.90 -4.49
CA PHE A 17 -3.59 -27.89 -3.06
C PHE A 17 -2.75 -28.81 -2.13
N TRP A 18 -2.11 -29.88 -2.62
CA TRP A 18 -1.22 -30.78 -1.84
C TRP A 18 0.15 -31.04 -2.51
N GLY A 19 0.51 -30.34 -3.59
CA GLY A 19 1.71 -30.66 -4.38
C GLY A 19 1.60 -31.95 -5.20
N PHE A 20 0.46 -32.65 -5.14
CA PHE A 20 0.13 -33.77 -6.02
C PHE A 20 -0.75 -33.25 -7.16
N ASN A 21 -0.17 -32.81 -8.27
CA ASN A 21 -0.85 -32.91 -9.58
C ASN A 21 0.03 -32.60 -10.77
N LYS A 22 -0.31 -33.33 -11.84
CA LYS A 22 -0.12 -33.15 -13.28
C LYS A 22 0.60 -31.87 -13.73
N PRO A 23 1.94 -31.89 -13.78
CA PRO A 23 2.76 -30.78 -14.28
C PRO A 23 2.42 -30.36 -15.71
N GLU A 24 1.88 -31.28 -16.52
CA GLU A 24 1.54 -31.05 -17.93
C GLU A 24 0.34 -30.10 -18.15
N LEU A 25 -0.43 -29.79 -17.09
CA LEU A 25 -1.55 -28.84 -17.13
C LEU A 25 -1.20 -27.49 -16.49
N GLN A 26 0.08 -27.26 -16.17
CA GLN A 26 0.55 -26.06 -15.49
C GLN A 26 1.21 -25.12 -16.50
N ILE A 27 0.76 -23.87 -16.54
CA ILE A 27 1.55 -22.83 -17.19
C ILE A 27 2.66 -22.44 -16.22
N PRO A 28 3.94 -22.55 -16.60
CA PRO A 28 5.03 -22.17 -15.73
C PRO A 28 4.91 -20.70 -15.34
N THR A 29 5.19 -20.41 -14.08
CA THR A 29 5.52 -19.05 -13.63
C THR A 29 6.98 -18.81 -13.98
N ARG A 30 7.34 -17.64 -14.53
CA ARG A 30 8.75 -17.25 -14.68
C ARG A 30 9.19 -16.53 -13.42
N PHE A 31 10.22 -17.04 -12.76
CA PHE A 31 10.85 -16.35 -11.63
C PHE A 31 12.00 -15.48 -12.17
N VAL A 32 12.00 -14.21 -11.78
CA VAL A 32 13.04 -13.22 -12.10
C VAL A 32 13.95 -13.06 -10.89
N TYR A 33 15.26 -13.03 -11.12
CA TYR A 33 16.31 -13.00 -10.10
C TYR A 33 16.83 -11.58 -9.85
N LEU A 34 15.90 -10.65 -9.68
CA LEU A 34 16.19 -9.29 -9.23
C LEU A 34 16.11 -9.24 -7.70
N ASP A 35 17.27 -9.08 -7.05
CA ASP A 35 17.43 -9.00 -5.59
C ASP A 35 17.70 -7.54 -5.16
N ASP A 36 16.67 -6.93 -4.59
CA ASP A 36 16.65 -5.56 -4.06
C ASP A 36 17.00 -5.48 -2.57
N THR A 37 17.48 -6.58 -1.97
CA THR A 37 17.67 -6.82 -0.52
C THR A 37 16.40 -6.93 0.31
N GLY A 38 15.24 -6.59 -0.24
CA GLY A 38 13.91 -6.79 0.33
C GLY A 38 13.36 -8.19 0.03
N GLU A 39 13.58 -8.69 -1.20
CA GLU A 39 13.27 -10.04 -1.61
C GLU A 39 14.25 -10.58 -2.67
N PRO A 40 14.47 -11.91 -2.76
CA PRO A 40 15.46 -12.51 -3.64
C PRO A 40 15.01 -12.64 -5.12
N GLY A 41 13.88 -12.04 -5.47
CA GLY A 41 13.21 -12.21 -6.77
C GLY A 41 11.71 -12.51 -6.64
N PHE A 42 11.01 -12.49 -7.78
CA PHE A 42 9.55 -12.58 -7.84
C PHE A 42 9.08 -13.18 -9.18
N VAL A 43 7.79 -13.46 -9.30
CA VAL A 43 7.22 -14.01 -10.55
C VAL A 43 6.93 -12.89 -11.54
N SER A 44 7.51 -12.92 -12.74
CA SER A 44 7.21 -11.92 -13.76
C SER A 44 6.44 -12.53 -14.93
N ASP A 45 5.26 -11.99 -15.19
CA ASP A 45 4.53 -12.28 -16.43
C ASP A 45 5.04 -11.43 -17.61
N LEU A 46 5.76 -10.34 -17.35
CA LEU A 46 6.39 -9.51 -18.39
C LEU A 46 7.34 -10.33 -19.28
N TYR A 47 8.01 -11.34 -18.73
CA TYR A 47 8.81 -12.31 -19.49
C TYR A 47 8.07 -12.96 -20.68
N TYR A 48 6.75 -13.17 -20.57
CA TYR A 48 5.96 -13.76 -21.65
C TYR A 48 5.44 -12.73 -22.66
N ALA A 49 5.59 -11.44 -22.35
CA ALA A 49 5.11 -10.32 -23.14
C ALA A 49 6.25 -9.62 -23.91
N ASP A 50 7.42 -9.47 -23.29
CA ASP A 50 8.68 -9.02 -23.89
C ASP A 50 9.39 -10.20 -24.56
N ILE A 51 9.30 -10.25 -25.89
CA ILE A 51 9.80 -11.33 -26.76
C ILE A 51 11.04 -10.89 -27.52
N TYR A 52 11.13 -9.60 -27.86
CA TYR A 52 12.18 -9.02 -28.67
C TYR A 52 12.85 -7.84 -27.96
N GLU A 53 14.18 -7.84 -28.00
CA GLU A 53 14.97 -6.64 -27.72
C GLU A 53 15.16 -5.84 -29.02
N TYR A 54 15.13 -4.51 -28.93
CA TYR A 54 15.30 -3.63 -30.09
C TYR A 54 16.61 -2.84 -30.04
N ASP A 55 17.42 -2.97 -31.09
CA ASP A 55 18.61 -2.13 -31.24
C ASP A 55 18.21 -0.68 -31.58
N ASN A 56 18.51 0.24 -30.66
CA ASN A 56 18.11 1.64 -30.76
C ASN A 56 18.70 2.41 -31.97
N GLU A 57 19.79 1.93 -32.57
CA GLU A 57 20.45 2.61 -33.71
C GLU A 57 19.96 2.09 -35.07
N THR A 58 19.65 0.79 -35.14
CA THR A 58 19.32 0.08 -36.39
C THR A 58 17.85 -0.30 -36.50
N GLY A 59 17.11 -0.31 -35.38
CA GLY A 59 15.73 -0.79 -35.30
C GLY A 59 15.59 -2.30 -35.53
N THR A 60 16.68 -3.05 -35.40
CA THR A 60 16.68 -4.50 -35.58
C THR A 60 16.18 -5.19 -34.33
N ALA A 61 15.19 -6.07 -34.45
CA ALA A 61 14.69 -6.90 -33.36
C ALA A 61 15.50 -8.21 -33.25
N THR A 62 15.96 -8.54 -32.04
CA THR A 62 16.53 -9.84 -31.69
C THR A 62 15.71 -10.49 -30.57
N PHE A 63 15.75 -11.81 -30.46
CA PHE A 63 14.97 -12.52 -29.44
C PHE A 63 15.54 -12.21 -28.04
N SER A 64 14.69 -11.71 -27.14
CA SER A 64 15.03 -11.44 -25.74
C SER A 64 14.97 -12.75 -24.94
N SER A 65 16.13 -13.30 -24.56
CA SER A 65 16.18 -14.54 -23.76
C SER A 65 15.83 -14.32 -22.29
N TRP A 66 15.96 -13.07 -21.81
CA TRP A 66 16.05 -12.68 -20.41
C TRP A 66 17.19 -13.37 -19.64
N ASP A 67 18.10 -14.05 -20.32
CA ASP A 67 19.21 -14.86 -19.79
C ASP A 67 20.41 -14.63 -20.72
N THR A 68 21.09 -13.50 -20.49
CA THR A 68 22.14 -12.94 -21.34
C THR A 68 23.42 -13.76 -21.24
N ASP A 69 23.72 -14.27 -20.04
CA ASP A 69 24.94 -15.03 -19.76
C ASP A 69 24.76 -16.56 -19.90
N GLY A 70 23.51 -17.04 -19.99
CA GLY A 70 23.16 -18.43 -20.22
C GLY A 70 23.25 -19.30 -18.98
N ASP A 71 23.18 -18.73 -17.78
CA ASP A 71 23.27 -19.46 -16.51
C ASP A 71 21.94 -20.11 -16.07
N GLY A 72 20.82 -19.74 -16.72
CA GLY A 72 19.49 -20.29 -16.50
C GLY A 72 18.70 -19.58 -15.40
N LYS A 73 19.18 -18.47 -14.88
CA LYS A 73 18.39 -17.47 -14.18
C LYS A 73 18.01 -16.37 -15.17
N TYR A 74 16.93 -15.67 -14.85
CA TYR A 74 16.31 -14.75 -15.78
C TYR A 74 16.14 -13.39 -15.13
N GLY A 75 16.46 -12.32 -15.85
CA GLY A 75 16.34 -10.93 -15.38
C GLY A 75 17.21 -10.65 -14.14
N GLU A 76 18.42 -11.21 -14.10
CA GLU A 76 19.34 -11.07 -12.97
C GLU A 76 19.80 -9.63 -12.75
N TRP A 77 19.52 -9.12 -11.54
CA TRP A 77 20.10 -7.89 -11.04
C TRP A 77 20.24 -7.94 -9.52
N TYR A 78 21.47 -7.84 -9.02
CA TYR A 78 21.79 -7.98 -7.61
C TYR A 78 22.24 -6.67 -6.98
N TYR A 79 21.70 -6.35 -5.80
CA TYR A 79 22.22 -5.29 -4.96
C TYR A 79 23.31 -5.81 -4.00
N ASN A 80 24.44 -5.12 -3.93
CA ASN A 80 25.57 -5.48 -3.08
C ASN A 80 25.56 -4.70 -1.75
N PRO A 81 26.05 -5.29 -0.65
CA PRO A 81 26.14 -4.61 0.65
C PRO A 81 27.01 -3.35 0.68
N ASP A 82 27.89 -3.15 -0.32
CA ASP A 82 28.73 -1.96 -0.45
C ASP A 82 28.02 -0.78 -1.14
N GLY A 83 26.74 -0.94 -1.49
CA GLY A 83 25.91 0.06 -2.14
C GLY A 83 26.00 0.06 -3.67
N SER A 84 26.79 -0.86 -4.27
CA SER A 84 26.78 -1.10 -5.71
C SER A 84 25.66 -2.06 -6.11
N SER A 85 25.30 -2.09 -7.39
CA SER A 85 24.46 -3.15 -7.95
C SER A 85 25.11 -3.72 -9.21
N VAL A 86 24.78 -4.96 -9.54
CA VAL A 86 25.29 -5.69 -10.70
C VAL A 86 24.11 -6.18 -11.51
N LYS A 87 23.95 -5.63 -12.71
CA LYS A 87 22.99 -6.10 -13.71
C LYS A 87 23.69 -7.13 -14.59
N GLU A 88 23.30 -8.39 -14.48
CA GLU A 88 23.89 -9.49 -15.27
C GLU A 88 23.09 -9.70 -16.57
N ASP A 89 21.77 -9.55 -16.51
CA ASP A 89 20.89 -9.65 -17.68
C ASP A 89 20.48 -8.29 -18.25
N ASN A 90 20.61 -8.13 -19.57
CA ASN A 90 20.12 -6.97 -20.27
C ASN A 90 18.79 -7.28 -20.94
N VAL A 91 17.76 -6.56 -20.53
CA VAL A 91 16.37 -6.67 -21.00
C VAL A 91 15.84 -5.26 -21.19
N ASP A 92 15.12 -5.00 -22.28
CA ASP A 92 14.54 -3.67 -22.57
C ASP A 92 13.16 -3.44 -21.91
N LEU A 93 12.52 -4.53 -21.47
CA LEU A 93 11.28 -4.59 -20.70
C LEU A 93 10.04 -4.14 -21.49
N LEU A 94 10.17 -3.91 -22.79
CA LEU A 94 9.08 -3.43 -23.62
C LEU A 94 8.19 -4.62 -24.04
N PRO A 95 6.93 -4.69 -23.58
CA PRO A 95 6.04 -5.77 -23.99
C PRO A 95 5.70 -5.65 -25.49
N ASP A 96 5.94 -6.72 -26.25
CA ASP A 96 5.57 -6.83 -27.67
C ASP A 96 4.10 -7.23 -27.88
N VAL A 97 3.52 -7.92 -26.89
CA VAL A 97 2.13 -8.39 -26.91
C VAL A 97 1.43 -8.05 -25.61
N HIS A 98 0.12 -7.80 -25.70
CA HIS A 98 -0.74 -7.63 -24.53
C HIS A 98 -0.97 -8.98 -23.86
N LEU A 99 -0.42 -9.16 -22.67
CA LEU A 99 -0.53 -10.41 -21.94
C LEU A 99 -1.59 -10.32 -20.84
N GLY A 100 -2.40 -11.36 -20.73
CA GLY A 100 -3.23 -11.58 -19.55
C GLY A 100 -3.24 -13.06 -19.13
N ARG A 101 -3.70 -13.32 -17.92
CA ARG A 101 -3.70 -14.66 -17.31
C ARG A 101 -5.02 -15.00 -16.63
N TRP A 102 -5.55 -16.18 -16.93
CA TRP A 102 -6.50 -16.89 -16.08
C TRP A 102 -5.76 -17.97 -15.29
N ALA A 103 -5.48 -17.68 -14.01
CA ALA A 103 -4.76 -18.58 -13.12
C ALA A 103 -5.62 -19.78 -12.65
N CYS A 104 -6.38 -20.43 -13.52
CA CYS A 104 -7.30 -21.49 -13.11
C CYS A 104 -6.56 -22.77 -12.69
N ARG A 105 -6.99 -23.39 -11.58
CA ARG A 105 -6.48 -24.69 -11.08
C ARG A 105 -7.43 -25.85 -11.33
N THR A 106 -8.69 -25.56 -11.67
CA THR A 106 -9.71 -26.57 -11.95
C THR A 106 -10.45 -26.24 -13.25
N GLU A 107 -11.09 -27.24 -13.85
CA GLU A 107 -11.98 -27.03 -15.00
C GLU A 107 -13.16 -26.11 -14.65
N GLU A 108 -13.64 -26.17 -13.40
CA GLU A 108 -14.71 -25.30 -12.89
C GLU A 108 -14.28 -23.84 -12.85
N GLU A 109 -13.07 -23.53 -12.35
CA GLU A 109 -12.55 -22.16 -12.37
C GLU A 109 -12.39 -21.63 -13.80
N ALA A 110 -11.93 -22.47 -14.73
CA ALA A 110 -11.83 -22.10 -16.14
C ALA A 110 -13.21 -21.84 -16.76
N GLN A 111 -14.20 -22.68 -16.47
CA GLN A 111 -15.59 -22.48 -16.91
C GLN A 111 -16.18 -21.18 -16.36
N ASN A 112 -15.93 -20.87 -15.08
CA ASN A 112 -16.39 -19.62 -14.46
C ASN A 112 -15.79 -18.40 -15.17
N MET A 113 -14.48 -18.41 -15.46
CA MET A 113 -13.83 -17.31 -16.18
C MET A 113 -14.40 -17.13 -17.59
N VAL A 114 -14.56 -18.23 -18.34
CA VAL A 114 -15.18 -18.19 -19.68
C VAL A 114 -16.58 -17.59 -19.60
N GLN A 115 -17.41 -18.04 -18.66
CA GLN A 115 -18.78 -17.56 -18.53
C GLN A 115 -18.84 -16.09 -18.11
N LYS A 116 -17.96 -15.66 -17.19
CA LYS A 116 -17.84 -14.25 -16.79
C LYS A 116 -17.52 -13.35 -17.97
N VAL A 117 -16.48 -13.69 -18.74
CA VAL A 117 -16.07 -12.90 -19.91
C VAL A 117 -17.15 -12.91 -20.99
N MET A 118 -17.74 -14.07 -21.30
CA MET A 118 -18.85 -14.13 -22.26
C MET A 118 -20.05 -13.29 -21.85
N ASN A 119 -20.44 -13.30 -20.58
CA ASN A 119 -21.57 -12.50 -20.09
C ASN A 119 -21.25 -11.00 -20.14
N TYR A 120 -20.04 -10.64 -19.71
CA TYR A 120 -19.58 -9.25 -19.69
C TYR A 120 -19.54 -8.65 -21.09
N GLU A 121 -18.92 -9.34 -22.07
CA GLU A 121 -18.79 -8.87 -23.45
C GLU A 121 -20.11 -8.90 -24.26
N GLN A 122 -21.09 -9.72 -23.84
CA GLN A 122 -22.40 -9.80 -24.51
C GLN A 122 -23.44 -8.85 -23.91
N THR A 123 -23.12 -8.20 -22.79
CA THR A 123 -24.02 -7.28 -22.10
C THR A 123 -23.49 -5.86 -22.24
N ASP A 124 -24.27 -5.00 -22.88
CA ASP A 124 -23.98 -3.57 -22.89
C ASP A 124 -24.32 -2.97 -21.53
N ASN A 125 -23.29 -2.65 -20.74
CA ASN A 125 -23.41 -2.06 -19.41
C ASN A 125 -23.22 -0.54 -19.41
N THR A 126 -23.00 0.09 -20.57
CA THR A 126 -22.61 1.51 -20.68
C THR A 126 -23.62 2.49 -20.10
N GLU A 127 -24.90 2.11 -20.04
CA GLU A 127 -25.99 2.92 -19.46
C GLU A 127 -26.32 2.54 -18.00
N GLU A 128 -25.64 1.53 -17.44
CA GLU A 128 -25.88 1.07 -16.08
C GLU A 128 -25.13 1.94 -15.05
N GLU A 129 -25.82 2.34 -13.98
CA GLU A 129 -25.23 3.22 -12.94
C GLU A 129 -23.98 2.62 -12.29
N TRP A 130 -23.95 1.30 -12.10
CA TRP A 130 -22.79 0.63 -11.49
C TRP A 130 -21.57 0.69 -12.41
N PHE A 131 -21.75 0.74 -13.72
CA PHE A 131 -20.65 0.70 -14.67
C PHE A 131 -19.95 2.06 -14.77
N ASN A 132 -20.72 3.14 -14.70
CA ASN A 132 -20.23 4.53 -14.65
C ASN A 132 -19.83 4.96 -13.23
N ARG A 133 -19.18 4.06 -12.50
CA ARG A 133 -18.71 4.29 -11.13
C ARG A 133 -17.29 3.76 -10.95
N MET A 134 -16.48 4.55 -10.26
CA MET A 134 -15.19 4.16 -9.72
C MET A 134 -15.26 4.16 -8.19
N ILE A 135 -14.80 3.09 -7.55
CA ILE A 135 -14.60 3.03 -6.10
C ILE A 135 -13.10 3.02 -5.82
N SER A 136 -12.61 3.96 -5.02
CA SER A 136 -11.28 3.88 -4.42
C SER A 136 -11.32 3.41 -2.98
N LEU A 137 -10.35 2.61 -2.58
CA LEU A 137 -10.13 2.17 -1.19
C LEU A 137 -8.70 2.48 -0.78
N SER A 138 -8.50 3.32 0.25
CA SER A 138 -7.15 3.74 0.68
C SER A 138 -7.10 4.49 2.01
N GLY A 139 -5.89 4.77 2.50
CA GLY A 139 -5.60 5.53 3.72
C GLY A 139 -4.18 6.13 3.75
N ASP A 140 -3.59 6.11 4.94
CA ASP A 140 -2.28 6.68 5.24
C ASP A 140 -1.19 5.59 5.17
N ASP A 141 -0.42 5.52 4.09
CA ASP A 141 0.46 4.39 3.84
C ASP A 141 1.69 4.41 4.78
N PHE A 142 2.21 5.60 5.12
CA PHE A 142 3.53 5.71 5.75
C PHE A 142 3.55 6.69 6.93
N GLN A 143 4.37 6.35 7.93
CA GLN A 143 4.70 7.28 9.00
C GLN A 143 5.72 8.30 8.47
N ASP A 144 5.22 9.44 8.00
CA ASP A 144 5.97 10.48 7.31
C ASP A 144 6.01 11.82 8.06
N GLN A 145 5.51 11.85 9.30
CA GLN A 145 5.44 13.05 10.13
C GLN A 145 6.83 13.61 10.43
N ILE A 146 6.93 14.94 10.42
CA ILE A 146 8.17 15.66 10.73
C ILE A 146 8.49 15.48 12.22
N MET A 147 9.73 15.09 12.52
CA MET A 147 10.20 14.97 13.91
C MET A 147 10.06 16.31 14.66
N LEU A 148 9.22 16.32 15.69
CA LEU A 148 9.22 17.40 16.67
C LEU A 148 10.52 17.38 17.48
N ASN A 149 11.27 18.48 17.50
CA ASN A 149 12.57 18.53 18.18
C ASN A 149 12.78 19.79 19.02
N ILE A 150 12.14 19.85 20.19
CA ILE A 150 12.22 20.99 21.10
C ILE A 150 13.08 20.64 22.31
N SER A 151 14.16 21.38 22.53
CA SER A 151 15.00 21.24 23.73
C SER A 151 14.52 22.16 24.85
N TRP A 152 14.36 21.61 26.06
CA TRP A 152 14.05 22.36 27.27
C TRP A 152 15.12 22.10 28.35
N ASP A 153 15.82 23.15 28.77
CA ASP A 153 16.83 23.09 29.84
C ASP A 153 16.14 23.18 31.20
N THR A 154 16.28 22.11 31.99
CA THR A 154 15.68 21.98 33.32
C THR A 154 16.61 22.42 34.44
N THR A 155 17.81 22.93 34.12
CA THR A 155 18.80 23.34 35.11
C THR A 155 18.25 24.39 36.06
N GLY A 156 18.23 24.06 37.36
CA GLY A 156 17.78 24.96 38.42
C GLY A 156 16.27 25.01 38.60
N LEU A 157 15.51 24.16 37.89
CA LEU A 157 14.09 23.94 38.10
C LEU A 157 13.88 22.85 39.17
N GLN A 158 12.74 22.90 39.85
CA GLN A 158 12.32 21.89 40.82
C GLN A 158 10.79 21.95 40.96
N GLY A 159 10.14 20.78 40.90
CA GLY A 159 8.69 20.65 41.10
C GLY A 159 7.99 20.10 39.86
N THR A 160 6.67 20.26 39.83
CA THR A 160 5.81 19.75 38.77
C THR A 160 5.63 20.78 37.66
N TYR A 161 5.74 20.33 36.42
CA TYR A 161 5.54 21.13 35.22
C TYR A 161 4.63 20.40 34.24
N THR A 162 3.79 21.15 33.53
CA THR A 162 2.92 20.60 32.50
C THR A 162 3.38 21.09 31.13
N ILE A 163 3.68 20.15 30.24
CA ILE A 163 3.96 20.40 28.83
C ILE A 163 2.63 20.31 28.09
N HIS A 164 2.33 21.35 27.31
CA HIS A 164 1.10 21.46 26.57
C HIS A 164 1.41 21.47 25.06
N ALA A 165 0.57 20.80 24.29
CA ALA A 165 0.64 20.81 22.84
C ALA A 165 -0.76 21.00 22.23
N GLU A 166 -0.84 21.81 21.18
CA GLU A 166 -2.08 22.07 20.47
C GLU A 166 -1.79 22.19 18.97
N SER A 167 -2.60 21.56 18.13
CA SER A 167 -2.46 21.62 16.67
C SER A 167 -3.57 22.45 16.04
N THR A 168 -3.24 23.28 15.06
CA THR A 168 -4.22 24.07 14.29
C THR A 168 -3.98 23.87 12.79
N ASN A 169 -5.02 23.55 12.02
CA ASN A 169 -4.90 23.39 10.57
C ASN A 169 -4.95 24.72 9.80
N THR A 170 -4.74 24.65 8.49
CA THR A 170 -4.70 25.80 7.58
C THR A 170 -6.00 26.62 7.52
N ILE A 171 -7.15 26.02 7.86
CA ILE A 171 -8.44 26.71 7.94
C ILE A 171 -8.72 27.33 9.32
N GLY A 172 -7.78 27.23 10.26
CA GLY A 172 -7.87 27.80 11.60
C GLY A 172 -8.68 26.99 12.60
N GLN A 173 -8.96 25.71 12.32
CA GLN A 173 -9.55 24.80 13.29
C GLN A 173 -8.46 24.21 14.19
N THR A 174 -8.71 24.29 15.49
CA THR A 174 -7.80 23.82 16.53
C THR A 174 -8.27 22.48 17.09
N GLY A 175 -7.32 21.59 17.33
CA GLY A 175 -7.48 20.28 17.92
C GLY A 175 -7.72 20.27 19.43
N PRO A 176 -7.97 19.08 20.01
CA PRO A 176 -7.82 18.91 21.45
C PRO A 176 -6.39 19.23 21.89
N GLU A 177 -6.27 19.78 23.09
CA GLU A 177 -4.98 20.00 23.75
C GLU A 177 -4.47 18.67 24.31
N ASP A 178 -3.21 18.35 24.00
CA ASP A 178 -2.47 17.26 24.63
C ASP A 178 -1.62 17.82 25.77
N THR A 179 -1.58 17.11 26.89
CA THR A 179 -0.89 17.55 28.10
C THR A 179 -0.12 16.42 28.75
N VAL A 180 1.17 16.66 29.01
CA VAL A 180 2.06 15.75 29.73
C VAL A 180 2.58 16.43 30.99
N THR A 181 2.34 15.83 32.15
CA THR A 181 2.87 16.29 33.43
C THR A 181 4.19 15.59 33.74
N VAL A 182 5.23 16.37 34.09
CA VAL A 182 6.53 15.84 34.51
C VAL A 182 6.96 16.42 35.86
N GLU A 183 7.74 15.64 36.60
CA GLU A 183 8.40 16.08 37.82
C GLU A 183 9.88 16.37 37.53
N VAL A 184 10.32 17.60 37.77
CA VAL A 184 11.76 17.93 37.81
C VAL A 184 12.23 17.77 39.25
N ASP A 185 13.01 16.72 39.49
CA ASP A 185 13.63 16.45 40.79
C ASP A 185 15.04 15.88 40.61
N HIS A 186 16.03 16.78 40.62
CA HIS A 186 17.44 16.41 40.50
C HIS A 186 18.02 15.68 41.73
N THR A 187 17.19 15.36 42.74
CA THR A 187 17.62 14.52 43.87
C THR A 187 17.43 13.02 43.62
N GLN A 188 16.66 12.63 42.59
CA GLN A 188 16.38 11.25 42.22
C GLN A 188 16.84 10.91 40.80
N GLU A 189 16.84 9.61 40.47
CA GLU A 189 17.19 9.13 39.13
C GLU A 189 16.09 9.53 38.12
N SER A 190 16.51 9.82 36.89
CA SER A 190 15.60 10.17 35.81
C SER A 190 14.82 8.96 35.31
N ALA A 191 13.55 9.16 34.98
CA ALA A 191 12.68 8.19 34.35
C ALA A 191 11.97 8.87 33.17
N VAL A 192 12.53 8.69 31.98
CA VAL A 192 11.99 9.24 30.72
C VAL A 192 11.60 8.09 29.80
N THR A 193 10.35 8.09 29.36
CA THR A 193 9.73 7.03 28.56
C THR A 193 9.07 7.60 27.31
N PHE A 194 8.61 6.69 26.46
CA PHE A 194 7.80 6.96 25.28
C PHE A 194 6.36 6.52 25.54
N SER A 195 5.40 7.34 25.12
CA SER A 195 3.97 7.01 25.05
C SER A 195 3.42 7.54 23.74
N GLU A 196 2.38 6.89 23.22
CA GLU A 196 1.66 7.33 22.03
C GLU A 196 0.22 6.84 22.18
N ASP A 197 -0.69 7.75 22.51
CA ASP A 197 -2.08 7.42 22.83
C ASP A 197 -3.13 8.26 22.08
N ASP A 198 -2.71 9.00 21.06
CA ASP A 198 -3.57 9.74 20.14
C ASP A 198 -4.70 8.92 19.48
N HIS A 199 -4.58 7.59 19.42
CA HIS A 199 -5.68 6.69 19.02
C HIS A 199 -6.87 6.71 19.97
N LEU A 200 -6.65 7.00 21.26
CA LEU A 200 -7.70 7.23 22.25
C LEU A 200 -8.35 8.60 22.06
N THR A 201 -7.56 9.59 21.66
CA THR A 201 -8.03 10.95 21.37
C THR A 201 -8.91 10.98 20.13
N THR A 202 -8.50 10.31 19.05
CA THR A 202 -9.30 10.23 17.82
C THR A 202 -10.45 9.22 17.94
N GLY A 203 -10.33 8.22 18.82
CA GLY A 203 -11.24 7.08 18.87
C GLY A 203 -11.24 6.24 17.59
N LEU A 204 -10.28 6.47 16.68
CA LEU A 204 -10.27 5.99 15.30
C LEU A 204 -11.52 6.40 14.50
N GLU A 205 -12.14 7.53 14.86
CA GLU A 205 -13.28 8.12 14.17
C GLU A 205 -12.84 9.31 13.31
N TYR A 206 -13.19 9.29 12.03
CA TYR A 206 -12.76 10.26 11.04
C TYR A 206 -13.94 10.82 10.23
N PRO A 207 -13.87 12.05 9.71
CA PRO A 207 -12.78 13.03 9.90
C PRO A 207 -12.73 13.58 11.34
N HIS A 208 -11.53 13.96 11.79
CA HIS A 208 -11.29 14.47 13.13
C HIS A 208 -10.65 15.88 13.09
N PRO A 209 -10.76 16.73 14.13
CA PRO A 209 -9.91 17.91 14.27
C PRO A 209 -8.41 17.56 14.25
N PRO A 210 -7.53 18.53 13.97
CA PRO A 210 -6.08 18.34 14.02
C PRO A 210 -5.63 17.75 15.35
N ILE A 211 -4.56 16.96 15.33
CA ILE A 211 -4.01 16.29 16.51
C ILE A 211 -2.62 16.83 16.78
N ALA A 212 -2.31 17.05 18.05
CA ALA A 212 -0.97 17.14 18.58
C ALA A 212 -0.78 16.01 19.60
N GLU A 213 0.38 15.38 19.60
CA GLU A 213 0.72 14.30 20.53
C GLU A 213 2.16 14.50 20.99
N ILE A 214 2.38 14.62 22.30
CA ILE A 214 3.69 14.63 22.94
C ILE A 214 4.06 13.19 23.29
N THR A 215 5.04 12.63 22.57
CA THR A 215 5.42 11.23 22.78
C THR A 215 6.56 11.04 23.78
N VAL A 216 7.42 12.05 23.92
CA VAL A 216 8.51 12.08 24.89
C VAL A 216 8.61 13.49 25.47
N PRO A 217 8.69 13.68 26.80
CA PRO A 217 8.51 12.65 27.84
C PRO A 217 7.06 12.15 27.92
N SER A 218 6.81 11.06 28.67
CA SER A 218 5.44 10.60 28.98
C SER A 218 4.92 11.20 30.28
N ASP A 219 3.61 11.14 30.51
CA ASP A 219 2.98 11.60 31.75
C ASP A 219 3.56 10.89 32.99
N GLY A 220 3.78 11.66 34.06
CA GLY A 220 4.37 11.20 35.32
C GLY A 220 5.88 10.92 35.26
N ASN A 221 6.56 11.26 34.16
CA ASN A 221 8.01 11.08 34.04
C ASN A 221 8.79 11.99 34.99
N VAL A 222 9.99 11.54 35.35
CA VAL A 222 10.91 12.26 36.23
C VAL A 222 12.12 12.72 35.45
N LEU A 223 12.35 14.03 35.41
CA LEU A 223 13.56 14.66 34.90
C LEU A 223 14.53 14.84 36.08
N GLY A 224 15.37 13.84 36.29
CA GLY A 224 16.20 13.67 37.49
C GLY A 224 17.67 14.02 37.29
N ASN A 225 18.57 13.25 37.90
CA ASN A 225 20.02 13.49 37.87
C ASN A 225 20.84 12.54 36.97
N THR A 226 20.17 11.62 36.28
CA THR A 226 20.81 10.67 35.35
C THR A 226 20.43 10.96 33.91
N ASN A 227 21.36 10.71 32.98
CA ASN A 227 21.06 10.81 31.54
C ASN A 227 20.24 9.59 31.10
N VAL A 228 19.26 9.82 30.22
CA VAL A 228 18.42 8.78 29.61
C VAL A 228 18.47 8.94 28.09
N TYR A 229 18.90 7.89 27.39
CA TYR A 229 18.94 7.86 25.94
C TYR A 229 18.45 6.52 25.41
N ASN A 230 17.54 6.58 24.45
CA ASN A 230 17.14 5.43 23.66
C ASN A 230 16.81 5.88 22.24
N GLU A 231 17.62 5.46 21.28
CA GLU A 231 17.43 5.80 19.87
C GLU A 231 16.11 5.26 19.32
N ASN A 232 15.66 4.08 19.76
CA ASN A 232 14.43 3.48 19.28
C ASN A 232 13.62 2.92 20.45
N PRO A 233 12.76 3.74 21.08
CA PRO A 233 12.00 3.34 22.26
C PRO A 233 11.14 2.09 21.99
N PRO A 234 10.93 1.22 22.99
CA PRO A 234 10.02 0.08 22.85
C PRO A 234 8.62 0.55 22.42
N ASN A 235 7.99 -0.21 21.52
CA ASN A 235 6.67 0.05 20.94
C ASN A 235 6.56 1.27 20.02
N ALA A 236 7.60 2.10 19.87
CA ALA A 236 7.61 3.18 18.90
C ALA A 236 7.81 2.62 17.49
N TYR A 237 6.77 2.69 16.66
CA TYR A 237 6.89 2.34 15.26
C TYR A 237 7.87 3.29 14.57
N ILE A 238 8.93 2.73 13.99
CA ILE A 238 10.07 3.46 13.41
C ILE A 238 10.61 4.60 14.30
N GLY A 239 10.60 4.41 15.62
CA GLY A 239 10.87 5.47 16.60
C GLY A 239 12.20 6.21 16.43
N TYR A 240 13.21 5.53 15.88
CA TYR A 240 14.50 6.12 15.50
C TYR A 240 14.41 7.32 14.55
N ARG A 241 13.32 7.47 13.77
CA ARG A 241 13.15 8.61 12.86
C ARG A 241 12.59 9.87 13.52
N TRP A 242 11.71 9.72 14.51
CA TRP A 242 10.87 10.85 14.96
C TRP A 242 10.68 10.97 16.47
N THR A 243 11.03 9.93 17.25
CA THR A 243 10.77 9.89 18.69
C THR A 243 11.89 9.21 19.51
N PRO A 244 13.19 9.51 19.27
CA PRO A 244 14.24 9.02 20.17
C PRO A 244 14.10 9.69 21.55
N ILE A 245 14.25 8.90 22.63
CA ILE A 245 14.34 9.44 23.99
C ILE A 245 15.71 10.07 24.16
N ASN A 246 15.74 11.34 24.56
CA ASN A 246 16.97 12.06 24.82
C ASN A 246 16.79 13.05 25.98
N TYR A 247 17.34 12.68 27.15
CA TYR A 247 17.53 13.54 28.30
C TYR A 247 19.00 13.49 28.72
N THR A 248 19.75 14.56 28.46
CA THR A 248 21.19 14.61 28.74
C THR A 248 21.57 15.96 29.30
N ASP A 249 22.39 15.98 30.34
CA ASP A 249 22.92 17.21 30.95
C ASP A 249 21.80 18.19 31.35
N ASN A 250 20.73 17.66 31.96
CA ASN A 250 19.51 18.37 32.35
C ASN A 250 18.70 18.98 31.19
N VAL A 251 18.98 18.63 29.94
CA VAL A 251 18.20 19.06 28.77
C VAL A 251 17.31 17.91 28.31
N VAL A 252 15.99 18.10 28.37
CA VAL A 252 15.01 17.18 27.77
C VAL A 252 14.69 17.61 26.36
N TYR A 253 14.65 16.64 25.46
CA TYR A 253 14.18 16.82 24.11
C TYR A 253 12.74 16.33 24.00
N ILE A 254 11.82 17.28 23.89
CA ILE A 254 10.40 17.03 23.69
C ILE A 254 10.22 16.52 22.24
N ARG A 255 9.57 15.36 22.12
CA ARG A 255 9.22 14.66 20.88
C ARG A 255 7.71 14.53 20.78
N GLY A 256 7.24 14.27 19.57
CA GLY A 256 5.83 14.23 19.29
C GLY A 256 5.55 14.30 17.81
N LYS A 257 4.26 14.31 17.48
CA LYS A 257 3.76 14.48 16.12
C LYS A 257 2.58 15.43 16.11
N SER A 258 2.32 16.01 14.95
CA SER A 258 1.13 16.82 14.70
C SER A 258 0.68 16.60 13.28
N TYR A 259 -0.63 16.47 13.11
CA TYR A 259 -1.22 16.18 11.82
C TYR A 259 -2.69 16.64 11.76
N ASN A 260 -3.19 16.90 10.55
CA ASN A 260 -4.61 17.16 10.33
C ASN A 260 -5.27 15.94 9.64
N PRO A 261 -6.09 15.18 10.37
CA PRO A 261 -6.64 13.91 9.87
C PRO A 261 -7.81 14.06 8.89
N GLN A 262 -8.08 15.27 8.40
CA GLN A 262 -9.17 15.55 7.48
C GLN A 262 -8.78 15.26 6.03
N PRO A 263 -9.75 14.87 5.18
CA PRO A 263 -9.49 14.59 3.77
C PRO A 263 -9.00 15.84 3.04
N HIS A 264 -7.97 15.68 2.22
CA HIS A 264 -7.34 16.73 1.42
C HIS A 264 -6.60 16.09 0.24
N THR A 265 -6.53 16.79 -0.88
CA THR A 265 -6.10 16.18 -2.16
C THR A 265 -5.18 17.04 -3.02
N GLU A 266 -4.85 18.25 -2.58
CA GLU A 266 -4.14 19.25 -3.41
C GLU A 266 -2.80 19.74 -2.82
N SER A 267 -2.52 19.47 -1.54
CA SER A 267 -1.27 19.86 -0.86
C SER A 267 -1.04 19.02 0.38
N GLY A 268 0.21 18.88 0.83
CA GLY A 268 0.53 18.23 2.11
C GLY A 268 -0.30 18.82 3.26
N VAL A 269 -0.58 17.99 4.27
CA VAL A 269 -1.37 18.37 5.43
C VAL A 269 -0.59 19.28 6.35
N ASP A 270 -0.71 20.59 6.12
CA ASP A 270 -0.06 21.55 6.99
C ASP A 270 -0.87 21.79 8.27
N THR A 271 -0.21 21.60 9.40
CA THR A 271 -0.65 22.04 10.73
C THR A 271 0.39 22.94 11.36
N VAL A 272 -0.07 23.86 12.20
CA VAL A 272 0.78 24.65 13.09
C VAL A 272 0.65 24.06 14.48
N LEU A 273 1.68 23.35 14.91
CA LEU A 273 1.83 22.84 16.26
C LEU A 273 2.31 23.96 17.18
N LYS A 274 1.65 24.12 18.33
CA LYS A 274 1.99 25.07 19.38
C LYS A 274 2.33 24.31 20.66
N ILE A 275 3.51 24.56 21.22
CA ILE A 275 3.96 23.93 22.48
C ILE A 275 4.38 24.96 23.50
N TRP A 276 3.95 24.80 24.74
CA TRP A 276 4.36 25.63 25.88
C TRP A 276 4.42 24.80 27.15
N ILE A 277 5.11 25.31 28.18
CA ILE A 277 5.26 24.62 29.47
C ILE A 277 4.82 25.57 30.57
N THR A 278 3.99 25.06 31.49
CA THR A 278 3.56 25.80 32.68
C THR A 278 4.11 25.20 33.98
N ASP A 279 4.25 26.03 35.00
CA ASP A 279 4.49 25.58 36.37
C ASP A 279 3.17 25.23 37.09
N GLU A 280 3.25 24.76 38.34
CA GLU A 280 2.10 24.45 39.21
C GLU A 280 1.10 25.61 39.41
N ASN A 281 1.51 26.85 39.11
CA ASN A 281 0.68 28.04 39.22
C ASN A 281 0.16 28.52 37.86
N GLU A 282 0.24 27.67 36.82
CA GLU A 282 -0.15 27.94 35.43
C GLU A 282 0.65 29.07 34.76
N ASN A 283 1.81 29.46 35.32
CA ASN A 283 2.66 30.44 34.65
C ASN A 283 3.46 29.77 33.54
N ILE A 284 3.46 30.36 32.35
CA ILE A 284 4.30 29.89 31.25
C ILE A 284 5.78 30.10 31.60
N VAL A 285 6.52 29.00 31.73
CA VAL A 285 7.97 28.98 32.02
C VAL A 285 8.81 28.73 30.77
N PHE A 286 8.20 28.23 29.70
CA PHE A 286 8.86 28.00 28.42
C PHE A 286 7.86 28.07 27.26
N GLY A 287 8.30 28.59 26.12
CA GLY A 287 7.45 28.81 24.94
C GLY A 287 6.50 30.03 25.07
N PRO A 288 5.45 30.11 24.24
CA PRO A 288 5.07 29.12 23.24
C PRO A 288 6.06 29.04 22.06
N ILE A 289 6.27 27.83 21.55
CA ILE A 289 7.00 27.55 20.30
C ILE A 289 5.98 27.11 19.26
N LEU A 290 6.13 27.62 18.04
CA LEU A 290 5.32 27.23 16.88
C LEU A 290 6.17 26.42 15.92
N SER A 291 5.60 25.35 15.36
CA SER A 291 6.23 24.51 14.35
C SER A 291 5.24 24.16 13.25
N ASN A 292 5.62 24.37 12.00
CA ASN A 292 4.84 23.90 10.86
C ASN A 292 5.13 22.42 10.66
N GLN A 293 4.08 21.64 10.43
CA GLN A 293 4.10 20.20 10.38
C GLN A 293 3.31 19.77 9.15
N SER A 294 3.92 18.93 8.32
CA SER A 294 3.31 18.41 7.09
C SER A 294 3.25 16.89 7.17
N MET A 295 2.22 16.30 6.59
CA MET A 295 1.97 14.85 6.52
C MET A 295 1.17 14.57 5.24
N TYR A 296 1.24 13.36 4.70
CA TYR A 296 0.59 13.00 3.45
C TYR A 296 -0.17 11.69 3.62
N PHE A 297 -1.29 11.52 2.90
CA PHE A 297 -1.99 10.24 2.80
C PHE A 297 -1.70 9.66 1.42
N GLU A 298 -0.55 8.98 1.28
CA GLU A 298 -0.01 8.62 -0.03
C GLU A 298 -0.99 7.81 -0.87
N GLY A 299 -1.67 6.85 -0.25
CA GLY A 299 -2.68 6.04 -0.91
C GLY A 299 -3.90 6.85 -1.37
N GLU A 300 -4.43 7.73 -0.51
CA GLU A 300 -5.54 8.63 -0.88
C GLU A 300 -5.15 9.59 -2.02
N TRP A 301 -3.90 10.07 -2.05
CA TRP A 301 -3.38 10.91 -3.13
C TRP A 301 -3.21 10.15 -4.44
N ALA A 302 -2.65 8.94 -4.39
CA ALA A 302 -2.50 8.09 -5.57
C ALA A 302 -3.88 7.75 -6.16
N THR A 303 -4.85 7.40 -5.32
CA THR A 303 -6.23 7.11 -5.77
C THR A 303 -6.96 8.35 -6.26
N GLN A 304 -6.73 9.52 -5.66
CA GLN A 304 -7.25 10.78 -6.19
C GLN A 304 -6.70 11.08 -7.59
N LYS A 305 -5.39 10.95 -7.80
CA LYS A 305 -4.77 11.22 -9.10
C LYS A 305 -5.37 10.34 -10.20
N ALA A 306 -5.63 9.07 -9.90
CA ALA A 306 -6.36 8.18 -10.80
C ALA A 306 -7.79 8.69 -11.08
N MET A 307 -8.54 9.09 -10.04
CA MET A 307 -9.89 9.64 -10.18
C MET A 307 -9.94 10.95 -10.98
N ASP A 308 -8.89 11.77 -10.93
CA ASP A 308 -8.80 13.02 -11.70
C ASP A 308 -8.68 12.77 -13.20
N PHE A 309 -8.07 11.65 -13.59
CA PHE A 309 -8.01 11.21 -14.99
C PHE A 309 -9.32 10.62 -15.51
N MET A 310 -10.22 10.18 -14.63
CA MET A 310 -11.49 9.56 -15.03
C MET A 310 -12.55 10.60 -15.45
N PRO A 311 -13.54 10.23 -16.30
CA PRO A 311 -14.57 11.14 -16.79
C PRO A 311 -15.23 11.95 -15.67
N THR A 312 -15.58 13.21 -15.96
CA THR A 312 -16.18 14.11 -14.96
C THR A 312 -17.57 13.66 -14.50
N GLU A 313 -18.28 12.96 -15.37
CA GLU A 313 -19.62 12.39 -15.19
C GLU A 313 -19.61 11.05 -14.45
N MET A 314 -18.46 10.38 -14.38
CA MET A 314 -18.32 9.12 -13.65
C MET A 314 -18.45 9.36 -12.14
N GLU A 315 -19.28 8.56 -11.48
CA GLU A 315 -19.42 8.60 -10.03
C GLU A 315 -18.12 8.13 -9.36
N LYS A 316 -17.55 8.94 -8.46
CA LYS A 316 -16.30 8.66 -7.75
C LYS A 316 -16.58 8.45 -6.28
N ILE A 317 -16.64 7.19 -5.85
CA ILE A 317 -16.84 6.81 -4.45
C ILE A 317 -15.49 6.63 -3.78
N LYS A 318 -15.28 7.35 -2.69
CA LYS A 318 -14.05 7.30 -1.89
C LYS A 318 -14.31 6.53 -0.60
N LEU A 319 -13.75 5.34 -0.49
CA LEU A 319 -13.62 4.58 0.74
C LEU A 319 -12.25 4.91 1.35
N TRP A 320 -12.19 6.06 2.02
CA TRP A 320 -10.97 6.63 2.55
C TRP A 320 -11.02 6.66 4.06
N THR A 321 -9.88 6.38 4.69
CA THR A 321 -9.78 6.41 6.17
C THR A 321 -9.98 7.83 6.69
N SER A 322 -9.45 8.85 6.01
CA SER A 322 -9.62 10.27 6.38
C SER A 322 -11.07 10.77 6.30
N MET A 323 -11.86 10.17 5.39
CA MET A 323 -13.29 10.46 5.24
C MET A 323 -14.16 9.67 6.22
N GLY A 324 -13.59 8.71 6.94
CA GLY A 324 -14.33 7.76 7.77
C GLY A 324 -15.22 6.82 6.96
N THR A 325 -14.99 6.67 5.66
CA THR A 325 -15.76 5.76 4.80
C THR A 325 -15.08 4.39 4.70
N PHE A 326 -13.75 4.33 4.69
CA PHE A 326 -13.03 3.09 5.06
C PHE A 326 -12.86 3.04 6.57
N ARG A 327 -13.62 2.15 7.22
CA ARG A 327 -13.81 2.14 8.67
C ARG A 327 -13.99 0.73 9.22
N GLY A 328 -13.55 0.52 10.46
CA GLY A 328 -13.79 -0.71 11.20
C GLY A 328 -15.25 -0.91 11.59
N SER A 329 -15.49 -2.04 12.25
CA SER A 329 -16.79 -2.35 12.84
C SER A 329 -16.95 -1.68 14.21
N GLU A 330 -18.20 -1.53 14.69
CA GLU A 330 -18.48 -0.97 16.02
C GLU A 330 -17.77 -1.68 17.18
N ASN A 331 -17.42 -2.96 17.01
CA ASN A 331 -16.76 -3.77 18.04
C ASN A 331 -15.25 -3.93 17.83
N ASP A 332 -14.75 -3.55 16.66
CA ASP A 332 -13.35 -3.70 16.26
C ASP A 332 -13.05 -2.69 15.16
N MET A 333 -12.50 -1.54 15.57
CA MET A 333 -12.17 -0.42 14.70
C MET A 333 -11.03 -0.75 13.73
N GLN A 334 -10.22 -1.78 14.01
CA GLN A 334 -9.14 -2.21 13.12
C GLN A 334 -9.61 -3.26 12.09
N ASN A 335 -10.88 -3.64 12.11
CA ASN A 335 -11.45 -4.65 11.21
C ASN A 335 -12.56 -4.08 10.34
N GLY A 336 -12.18 -3.55 9.17
CA GLY A 336 -13.08 -2.99 8.17
C GLY A 336 -13.60 -3.98 7.14
N ILE A 337 -13.20 -5.26 7.20
CA ILE A 337 -13.43 -6.24 6.13
C ILE A 337 -14.92 -6.36 5.75
N ALA A 338 -15.80 -6.45 6.73
CA ALA A 338 -17.23 -6.57 6.48
C ALA A 338 -17.83 -5.31 5.83
N ASN A 339 -17.37 -4.12 6.23
CA ASN A 339 -17.81 -2.85 5.64
C ASN A 339 -17.33 -2.76 4.19
N VAL A 340 -16.05 -3.00 3.94
CA VAL A 340 -15.48 -2.97 2.59
C VAL A 340 -16.17 -3.99 1.67
N VAL A 341 -16.40 -5.23 2.13
CA VAL A 341 -17.13 -6.23 1.33
C VAL A 341 -18.55 -5.76 1.00
N ASN A 342 -19.24 -5.08 1.92
CA ASN A 342 -20.56 -4.51 1.65
C ASN A 342 -20.49 -3.36 0.64
N ASP A 343 -19.55 -2.43 0.81
CA ASP A 343 -19.39 -1.26 -0.05
C ASP A 343 -19.01 -1.69 -1.49
N LEU A 344 -18.09 -2.64 -1.65
CA LEU A 344 -17.73 -3.22 -2.95
C LEU A 344 -18.87 -4.03 -3.58
N SER A 345 -19.78 -4.60 -2.78
CA SER A 345 -20.91 -5.39 -3.29
C SER A 345 -21.92 -4.56 -4.11
N GLU A 346 -21.86 -3.23 -4.04
CA GLU A 346 -22.71 -2.36 -4.87
C GLU A 346 -22.39 -2.46 -6.36
N GLY A 347 -21.15 -2.86 -6.68
CA GLY A 347 -20.61 -2.93 -8.04
C GLY A 347 -20.09 -1.57 -8.52
N ALA A 348 -19.05 -1.62 -9.36
CA ALA A 348 -18.41 -0.47 -10.00
C ALA A 348 -17.87 -0.91 -11.37
N GLY A 349 -17.60 0.02 -12.29
CA GLY A 349 -16.80 -0.25 -13.48
C GLY A 349 -15.32 -0.40 -13.14
N PHE A 350 -14.85 0.37 -12.15
CA PHE A 350 -13.47 0.34 -11.69
C PHE A 350 -13.36 0.29 -10.17
N TRP A 351 -12.46 -0.55 -9.66
CA TRP A 351 -11.95 -0.49 -8.30
C TRP A 351 -10.47 -0.11 -8.34
N TYR A 352 -10.07 0.88 -7.55
CA TYR A 352 -8.66 1.15 -7.28
C TYR A 352 -8.39 1.06 -5.77
N ILE A 353 -7.68 0.02 -5.39
CA ILE A 353 -7.34 -0.28 -4.00
C ILE A 353 -5.85 -0.04 -3.82
N ALA A 354 -5.50 0.94 -2.98
CA ALA A 354 -4.11 1.32 -2.74
C ALA A 354 -3.77 1.35 -1.26
N GLY A 355 -2.59 0.83 -0.90
CA GLY A 355 -2.12 0.72 0.48
C GLY A 355 -1.19 -0.46 0.68
N HIS A 356 -1.26 -1.10 1.85
CA HIS A 356 -0.43 -2.26 2.18
C HIS A 356 -1.12 -3.57 1.83
N ALA A 357 -0.35 -4.50 1.30
CA ALA A 357 -0.86 -5.82 0.98
C ALA A 357 0.18 -6.91 1.26
N ASN A 358 -0.32 -8.12 1.32
CA ASN A 358 0.42 -9.34 1.04
C ASN A 358 -0.54 -10.26 0.24
N PRO A 359 -0.16 -11.50 -0.12
CA PRO A 359 -1.05 -12.35 -0.88
C PRO A 359 -2.38 -12.69 -0.18
N MET A 360 -2.49 -12.53 1.15
CA MET A 360 -3.65 -12.89 1.97
C MET A 360 -4.54 -11.72 2.39
N ILE A 361 -3.97 -10.52 2.52
CA ILE A 361 -4.67 -9.39 3.11
C ILE A 361 -4.26 -8.09 2.45
N TYR A 362 -5.25 -7.22 2.25
CA TYR A 362 -5.06 -5.80 2.02
C TYR A 362 -5.47 -5.04 3.29
N ALA A 363 -4.64 -4.10 3.70
CA ALA A 363 -4.81 -3.26 4.87
C ALA A 363 -4.20 -1.88 4.62
N ASP A 364 -4.56 -0.94 5.46
CA ASP A 364 -4.03 0.42 5.43
C ASP A 364 -3.97 0.98 6.85
N HIS A 365 -3.67 2.26 7.00
CA HIS A 365 -3.69 2.94 8.29
C HIS A 365 -4.66 4.11 8.31
N TYR A 366 -5.12 4.40 9.52
CA TYR A 366 -5.82 5.63 9.81
C TYR A 366 -4.88 6.85 9.78
N PRO A 367 -5.39 8.06 9.48
CA PRO A 367 -4.61 9.28 9.43
C PRO A 367 -3.76 9.52 10.67
N GLY A 368 -2.46 9.72 10.47
CA GLY A 368 -1.46 9.96 11.50
C GLY A 368 -0.93 8.70 12.17
N ILE A 369 -1.39 7.52 11.74
CA ILE A 369 -1.07 6.19 12.29
C ILE A 369 -1.12 6.23 13.82
N PRO A 370 -2.29 6.53 14.41
CA PRO A 370 -2.39 6.84 15.82
C PRO A 370 -2.13 5.61 16.69
N GLY A 371 -1.36 5.76 17.77
CA GLY A 371 -0.89 4.67 18.62
C GLY A 371 0.08 3.71 17.92
N GLY A 372 0.70 4.12 16.82
CA GLY A 372 1.52 3.31 15.94
C GLY A 372 0.73 2.18 15.25
N ARG A 373 1.44 1.32 14.51
CA ARG A 373 0.80 0.21 13.74
C ARG A 373 -0.01 -0.78 14.59
N ALA A 374 0.24 -0.83 15.91
CA ALA A 374 -0.54 -1.71 16.78
C ALA A 374 -2.01 -1.26 16.94
N ASN A 375 -2.28 0.03 16.75
CA ASN A 375 -3.60 0.63 16.96
C ASN A 375 -4.15 1.33 15.71
N GLY A 376 -3.27 1.89 14.88
CA GLY A 376 -3.62 2.66 13.69
C GLY A 376 -3.89 1.82 12.43
N ASP A 377 -3.59 0.53 12.43
CA ASP A 377 -3.84 -0.36 11.28
C ASP A 377 -5.34 -0.67 11.12
N ILE A 378 -5.82 -0.74 9.88
CA ILE A 378 -7.17 -1.19 9.52
C ILE A 378 -7.14 -2.21 8.39
N LYS A 379 -7.79 -3.36 8.62
CA LYS A 379 -7.93 -4.43 7.63
C LYS A 379 -9.06 -4.12 6.64
N GLY A 380 -8.77 -4.21 5.35
CA GLY A 380 -9.73 -3.93 4.29
C GLY A 380 -10.28 -5.18 3.59
N LEU A 381 -9.42 -6.07 3.10
CA LEU A 381 -9.85 -7.26 2.36
C LEU A 381 -8.99 -8.47 2.73
N THR A 382 -9.62 -9.64 2.80
CA THR A 382 -8.90 -10.90 2.94
C THR A 382 -9.74 -12.06 2.42
N GLN A 383 -9.14 -12.93 1.62
CA GLN A 383 -9.78 -14.16 1.16
C GLN A 383 -9.81 -15.23 2.24
N PHE A 384 -8.92 -15.18 3.23
CA PHE A 384 -8.77 -16.23 4.23
C PHE A 384 -8.34 -15.67 5.59
N SER A 385 -9.21 -15.82 6.59
CA SER A 385 -8.92 -15.47 7.98
C SER A 385 -8.86 -16.73 8.86
N PRO A 386 -7.68 -17.36 9.03
CA PRO A 386 -7.55 -18.62 9.75
C PRO A 386 -7.91 -18.54 11.24
N PHE A 387 -7.96 -17.34 11.81
CA PHE A 387 -8.20 -17.10 13.24
C PHE A 387 -9.58 -16.53 13.55
N ALA A 388 -10.46 -16.38 12.55
CA ALA A 388 -11.78 -15.76 12.71
C ALA A 388 -12.86 -16.74 13.22
N GLY A 389 -12.48 -17.69 14.08
CA GLY A 389 -13.40 -18.66 14.68
C GLY A 389 -13.87 -19.76 13.72
N LEU A 390 -15.15 -20.14 13.80
CA LEU A 390 -15.76 -21.27 13.06
C LEU A 390 -16.82 -20.85 12.04
N ASN A 391 -17.11 -19.54 11.93
CA ASN A 391 -18.09 -19.04 10.98
C ASN A 391 -17.48 -19.02 9.57
N PRO A 392 -18.00 -19.79 8.59
CA PRO A 392 -17.42 -19.83 7.24
C PRO A 392 -17.32 -18.46 6.58
N LYS A 393 -18.24 -17.54 6.89
CA LYS A 393 -18.25 -16.17 6.35
C LYS A 393 -17.10 -15.33 6.89
N GLU A 394 -16.67 -15.60 8.11
CA GLU A 394 -15.54 -14.91 8.73
C GLU A 394 -14.22 -15.56 8.29
N ILE A 395 -14.22 -16.87 8.02
CA ILE A 395 -13.05 -17.60 7.51
C ILE A 395 -12.77 -17.23 6.05
N PHE A 396 -13.80 -17.06 5.21
CA PHE A 396 -13.67 -16.67 3.80
C PHE A 396 -14.50 -15.40 3.47
N PRO A 397 -14.12 -14.21 3.97
CA PRO A 397 -14.94 -13.00 3.84
C PRO A 397 -15.33 -12.63 2.42
N LEU A 398 -14.43 -12.82 1.44
CA LEU A 398 -14.71 -12.48 0.05
C LEU A 398 -15.79 -13.33 -0.61
N THR A 399 -16.20 -14.46 -0.03
CA THR A 399 -17.36 -15.21 -0.54
C THR A 399 -18.69 -14.48 -0.30
N GLU A 400 -18.69 -13.47 0.57
CA GLU A 400 -19.87 -12.65 0.88
C GLU A 400 -20.07 -11.47 -0.07
N LEU A 401 -19.15 -11.23 -1.02
CA LEU A 401 -19.34 -10.24 -2.10
C LEU A 401 -20.62 -10.55 -2.89
N LYS A 402 -21.37 -9.50 -3.25
CA LYS A 402 -22.68 -9.58 -3.93
C LYS A 402 -22.79 -8.68 -5.15
N ASN A 403 -21.65 -8.29 -5.74
CA ASN A 403 -21.62 -7.56 -7.00
C ASN A 403 -21.92 -8.50 -8.19
N ASP A 404 -23.05 -9.22 -8.11
CA ASP A 404 -23.43 -10.32 -8.99
C ASP A 404 -23.56 -9.87 -10.46
N GLY A 405 -22.56 -10.17 -11.29
CA GLY A 405 -22.46 -9.73 -12.69
C GLY A 405 -21.99 -8.28 -12.88
N LYS A 406 -21.84 -7.52 -11.79
CA LYS A 406 -21.32 -6.14 -11.78
C LYS A 406 -19.81 -6.16 -11.54
N LEU A 407 -19.09 -6.56 -12.58
CA LEU A 407 -17.69 -6.98 -12.48
C LEU A 407 -16.73 -5.83 -12.86
N PRO A 408 -16.11 -5.14 -11.88
CA PRO A 408 -15.14 -4.08 -12.13
C PRO A 408 -13.83 -4.60 -12.71
N VAL A 409 -13.09 -3.71 -13.37
CA VAL A 409 -11.63 -3.80 -13.46
C VAL A 409 -11.02 -3.37 -12.13
N LEU A 410 -10.22 -4.23 -11.52
CA LEU A 410 -9.55 -3.95 -10.26
C LEU A 410 -8.08 -3.60 -10.49
N VAL A 411 -7.65 -2.44 -10.02
CA VAL A 411 -6.24 -2.12 -9.78
C VAL A 411 -5.98 -2.32 -8.29
N LEU A 412 -5.07 -3.23 -7.95
CA LEU A 412 -4.74 -3.61 -6.58
C LEU A 412 -3.24 -3.40 -6.34
N SER A 413 -2.90 -2.29 -5.68
CA SER A 413 -1.53 -1.98 -5.31
C SER A 413 -1.17 -2.54 -3.92
N GLY A 414 0.08 -2.31 -3.50
CA GLY A 414 0.66 -2.90 -2.30
C GLY A 414 1.55 -4.11 -2.61
N CYS A 415 2.17 -4.71 -1.60
CA CYS A 415 3.12 -5.80 -1.78
C CYS A 415 2.41 -7.14 -2.06
N HIS A 416 2.79 -7.84 -3.14
CA HIS A 416 2.43 -9.22 -3.45
C HIS A 416 0.93 -9.60 -3.57
N PRO A 417 -0.06 -8.70 -3.77
CA PRO A 417 -1.47 -9.10 -3.79
C PRO A 417 -1.81 -10.05 -4.95
N CYS A 418 -1.01 -10.06 -6.02
CA CYS A 418 -1.17 -10.93 -7.19
C CYS A 418 -0.12 -12.05 -7.28
N GLN A 419 0.59 -12.36 -6.18
CA GLN A 419 1.62 -13.40 -6.16
C GLN A 419 1.09 -14.78 -6.61
N LEU A 420 1.69 -15.34 -7.66
CA LEU A 420 1.20 -16.57 -8.29
C LEU A 420 1.73 -17.87 -7.66
N ASP A 421 2.88 -17.82 -6.98
CA ASP A 421 3.58 -18.98 -6.42
C ASP A 421 3.29 -19.22 -4.93
N VAL A 422 2.14 -18.74 -4.44
CA VAL A 422 1.62 -19.02 -3.10
C VAL A 422 1.17 -20.48 -2.94
N SER A 423 1.26 -21.01 -1.71
CA SER A 423 0.80 -22.36 -1.41
C SER A 423 0.67 -22.59 0.08
N PHE A 424 -0.37 -23.32 0.49
CA PHE A 424 -0.49 -23.82 1.86
C PHE A 424 0.72 -24.63 2.33
N LEU A 425 1.45 -25.29 1.42
CA LEU A 425 2.68 -26.02 1.73
C LEU A 425 3.83 -25.11 2.19
N ARG A 426 3.76 -23.80 1.96
CA ARG A 426 4.75 -22.84 2.47
C ARG A 426 4.82 -22.82 3.99
N LEU A 427 3.75 -23.19 4.71
CA LEU A 427 3.83 -23.42 6.15
C LEU A 427 4.84 -24.52 6.53
N LEU A 428 5.03 -25.53 5.68
CA LEU A 428 5.96 -26.63 5.93
C LEU A 428 7.39 -26.28 5.52
N THR A 429 7.57 -25.45 4.48
CA THR A 429 8.90 -25.11 3.95
C THR A 429 9.49 -23.83 4.55
N GLU A 430 8.65 -22.84 4.88
CA GLU A 430 9.06 -21.51 5.37
C GLU A 430 8.61 -21.25 6.81
N GLY A 431 7.67 -22.03 7.35
CA GLY A 431 7.24 -21.95 8.74
C GLY A 431 6.65 -20.58 9.11
N LYS A 432 7.29 -19.89 10.06
CA LYS A 432 6.82 -18.58 10.55
C LYS A 432 6.90 -17.49 9.48
N MET A 433 7.81 -17.61 8.51
CA MET A 433 7.93 -16.62 7.44
C MET A 433 6.69 -16.64 6.53
N ALA A 434 6.16 -17.83 6.23
CA ALA A 434 4.92 -17.94 5.47
C ALA A 434 3.74 -17.25 6.18
N LEU A 435 3.65 -17.36 7.51
CA LEU A 435 2.63 -16.65 8.29
C LEU A 435 2.79 -15.13 8.21
N TRP A 436 4.03 -14.65 8.30
CA TRP A 436 4.34 -13.22 8.29
C TRP A 436 4.07 -12.58 6.92
N TYR A 437 4.47 -13.26 5.84
CA TYR A 437 4.25 -12.80 4.47
C TYR A 437 2.89 -13.20 3.88
N GLY A 438 2.04 -13.95 4.59
CA GLY A 438 0.74 -14.39 4.05
C GLY A 438 0.82 -15.35 2.86
N THR A 439 1.97 -15.98 2.59
CA THR A 439 2.19 -16.83 1.40
C THR A 439 1.56 -18.22 1.50
N PHE A 440 0.99 -18.57 2.66
CA PHE A 440 0.35 -19.85 2.93
C PHE A 440 -1.11 -19.97 2.45
N VAL A 441 -1.56 -19.03 1.62
CA VAL A 441 -2.86 -19.10 0.97
C VAL A 441 -2.84 -20.02 -0.24
N TRP A 442 -4.02 -20.44 -0.68
CA TRP A 442 -4.15 -21.18 -1.92
C TRP A 442 -4.02 -20.22 -3.09
N GLU A 443 -4.90 -19.24 -3.20
CA GLU A 443 -4.80 -18.18 -4.20
C GLU A 443 -4.46 -16.87 -3.50
N SER A 444 -3.72 -15.99 -4.18
CA SER A 444 -3.51 -14.63 -3.70
C SER A 444 -4.79 -13.82 -3.77
N LEU A 445 -4.81 -12.64 -3.14
CA LEU A 445 -5.97 -11.78 -3.02
C LEU A 445 -6.54 -11.38 -4.40
N GLY A 446 -5.67 -10.90 -5.29
CA GLY A 446 -6.06 -10.52 -6.65
C GLY A 446 -6.62 -11.70 -7.44
N TRP A 447 -5.93 -12.85 -7.41
CA TRP A 447 -6.42 -14.08 -8.06
C TRP A 447 -7.78 -14.50 -7.52
N TRP A 448 -7.96 -14.54 -6.20
CA TRP A 448 -9.23 -14.89 -5.59
C TRP A 448 -10.37 -13.97 -6.08
N LEU A 449 -10.15 -12.65 -6.09
CA LEU A 449 -11.14 -11.67 -6.55
C LEU A 449 -11.50 -11.84 -8.03
N THR A 450 -10.53 -12.17 -8.89
CA THR A 450 -10.79 -12.41 -10.32
C THR A 450 -11.58 -13.69 -10.55
N LYS A 451 -11.24 -14.80 -9.86
CA LYS A 451 -11.78 -16.14 -10.15
C LYS A 451 -13.16 -16.44 -9.56
N LEU A 452 -13.66 -15.60 -8.65
CA LEU A 452 -14.97 -15.79 -8.04
C LEU A 452 -16.09 -15.85 -9.10
N ASP A 453 -16.99 -16.83 -8.96
CA ASP A 453 -18.11 -17.03 -9.89
C ASP A 453 -19.11 -15.87 -9.85
N ASN A 454 -19.33 -15.27 -11.03
CA ASN A 454 -20.22 -14.15 -11.30
C ASN A 454 -20.14 -12.97 -10.30
N ARG A 455 -19.01 -12.80 -9.59
CA ARG A 455 -18.78 -11.70 -8.62
C ARG A 455 -17.28 -11.39 -8.54
N GLY A 456 -16.89 -10.45 -7.68
CA GLY A 456 -15.51 -9.97 -7.63
C GLY A 456 -15.17 -9.18 -8.88
N ALA A 457 -13.95 -9.26 -9.40
CA ALA A 457 -13.51 -8.47 -10.54
C ALA A 457 -13.63 -9.24 -11.88
N ILE A 458 -13.75 -8.53 -13.01
CA ILE A 458 -13.61 -9.14 -14.35
C ILE A 458 -12.14 -9.36 -14.70
N ALA A 459 -11.30 -8.43 -14.27
CA ALA A 459 -9.85 -8.47 -14.41
C ALA A 459 -9.17 -7.77 -13.22
N THR A 460 -7.95 -8.18 -12.89
CA THR A 460 -7.17 -7.59 -11.80
C THR A 460 -5.75 -7.30 -12.25
N LEU A 461 -5.33 -6.05 -12.07
CA LEU A 461 -3.96 -5.58 -12.21
C LEU A 461 -3.33 -5.47 -10.82
N GLY A 462 -2.09 -5.92 -10.66
CA GLY A 462 -1.35 -5.77 -9.41
C GLY A 462 0.04 -6.41 -9.47
N PRO A 463 0.89 -6.15 -8.47
CA PRO A 463 2.23 -6.72 -8.43
C PRO A 463 2.21 -8.14 -7.84
N THR A 464 3.13 -8.96 -8.34
CA THR A 464 3.44 -10.31 -7.83
C THR A 464 4.53 -10.28 -6.78
N GLY A 465 5.31 -9.20 -6.72
CA GLY A 465 6.45 -8.95 -5.84
C GLY A 465 6.23 -7.79 -4.88
N LEU A 466 7.31 -7.33 -4.27
CA LEU A 466 7.35 -6.23 -3.32
C LEU A 466 7.12 -4.88 -4.01
N GLY A 467 5.85 -4.45 -4.04
CA GLY A 467 5.45 -3.15 -4.59
C GLY A 467 6.07 -1.96 -3.86
N TYR A 468 6.80 -1.11 -4.61
CA TYR A 468 7.37 0.13 -4.09
C TYR A 468 6.51 1.36 -4.37
N GLY A 469 6.60 2.34 -3.48
CA GLY A 469 5.96 3.65 -3.59
C GLY A 469 6.83 4.76 -3.02
N GLY A 470 6.62 5.99 -3.49
CA GLY A 470 7.23 7.18 -2.90
C GLY A 470 6.56 7.55 -1.57
N VAL A 471 7.31 8.17 -0.66
CA VAL A 471 6.79 8.65 0.64
C VAL A 471 6.60 10.17 0.59
N GLY A 472 5.57 10.68 1.26
CA GLY A 472 5.26 12.10 1.32
C GLY A 472 4.84 12.68 -0.03
N GLU A 473 5.29 13.91 -0.33
CA GLU A 473 4.94 14.63 -1.57
C GLU A 473 5.38 13.93 -2.88
N TRP A 474 6.28 12.95 -2.79
CA TRP A 474 6.83 12.22 -3.92
C TRP A 474 6.01 10.98 -4.29
N CYS A 475 4.96 10.66 -3.52
CA CYS A 475 4.19 9.42 -3.66
C CYS A 475 3.60 9.20 -5.06
N THR A 476 3.28 10.25 -5.80
CA THR A 476 2.70 10.16 -7.15
C THR A 476 3.69 10.43 -8.29
N GLN A 477 4.98 10.57 -7.98
CA GLN A 477 6.00 11.03 -8.93
C GLN A 477 6.84 9.90 -9.52
N GLY A 478 6.76 8.69 -8.99
CA GLY A 478 7.42 7.51 -9.53
C GLY A 478 6.82 6.22 -8.97
N LEU A 479 7.39 5.09 -9.35
CA LEU A 479 7.03 3.76 -8.87
C LEU A 479 5.53 3.47 -9.04
N GLY A 480 4.94 2.65 -8.16
CA GLY A 480 3.52 2.32 -8.23
C GLY A 480 2.59 3.54 -8.20
N GLY A 481 2.94 4.59 -7.44
CA GLY A 481 2.07 5.76 -7.32
C GLY A 481 2.04 6.67 -8.57
N TRP A 482 2.98 6.49 -9.50
CA TRP A 482 2.88 7.06 -10.85
C TRP A 482 2.24 6.06 -11.84
N LEU A 483 2.65 4.79 -11.79
CA LEU A 483 2.24 3.76 -12.75
C LEU A 483 0.73 3.45 -12.70
N TRP A 484 0.16 3.32 -11.50
CA TRP A 484 -1.26 2.95 -11.37
C TRP A 484 -2.21 4.03 -11.90
N PRO A 485 -2.03 5.33 -11.56
CA PRO A 485 -2.82 6.40 -12.19
C PRO A 485 -2.67 6.47 -13.71
N GLU A 486 -1.51 6.13 -14.27
CA GLU A 486 -1.28 6.17 -15.71
C GLU A 486 -2.22 5.21 -16.47
N PHE A 487 -2.58 4.06 -15.90
CA PHE A 487 -3.59 3.16 -16.47
C PHE A 487 -4.93 3.85 -16.70
N PHE A 488 -5.40 4.62 -15.73
CA PHE A 488 -6.67 5.34 -15.83
C PHE A 488 -6.61 6.48 -16.85
N ARG A 489 -5.45 7.15 -16.95
CA ARG A 489 -5.18 8.17 -17.98
C ARG A 489 -5.19 7.57 -19.38
N GLN A 490 -4.53 6.43 -19.56
CA GLN A 490 -4.52 5.69 -20.83
C GLN A 490 -5.92 5.26 -21.26
N TYR A 491 -6.72 4.75 -20.31
CA TYR A 491 -8.10 4.39 -20.57
C TYR A 491 -8.92 5.60 -21.03
N ASN A 492 -9.00 6.68 -20.23
CA ASN A 492 -9.94 7.76 -20.48
C ASN A 492 -9.42 8.86 -21.42
N GLU A 493 -8.24 9.44 -21.13
CA GLU A 493 -7.74 10.59 -21.89
C GLU A 493 -7.21 10.21 -23.27
N GLU A 494 -6.59 9.03 -23.38
CA GLU A 494 -6.05 8.50 -24.65
C GLU A 494 -7.03 7.56 -25.37
N GLY A 495 -8.16 7.22 -24.76
CA GLY A 495 -9.22 6.39 -25.34
C GLY A 495 -8.82 4.93 -25.57
N LYS A 496 -7.95 4.37 -24.72
CA LYS A 496 -7.58 2.94 -24.80
C LYS A 496 -8.60 2.09 -24.05
N GLU A 497 -9.67 1.74 -24.75
CA GLU A 497 -10.78 0.97 -24.21
C GLU A 497 -10.48 -0.55 -24.07
N VAL A 498 -9.35 -1.06 -24.59
CA VAL A 498 -8.97 -2.46 -24.41
C VAL A 498 -7.95 -2.58 -23.28
N ILE A 499 -8.26 -3.38 -22.25
CA ILE A 499 -7.46 -3.43 -21.01
C ILE A 499 -5.99 -3.77 -21.25
N GLY A 500 -5.70 -4.74 -22.12
CA GLY A 500 -4.33 -5.14 -22.42
C GLY A 500 -3.56 -4.03 -23.13
N GLU A 501 -4.22 -3.25 -23.97
CA GLU A 501 -3.60 -2.11 -24.65
C GLU A 501 -3.33 -0.95 -23.68
N ALA A 502 -4.33 -0.59 -22.85
CA ALA A 502 -4.17 0.45 -21.82
C ALA A 502 -3.04 0.09 -20.85
N TRP A 503 -3.00 -1.16 -20.39
CA TRP A 503 -1.99 -1.63 -19.46
C TRP A 503 -0.59 -1.66 -20.08
N THR A 504 -0.45 -2.24 -21.28
CA THR A 504 0.85 -2.29 -22.00
C THR A 504 1.38 -0.89 -22.27
N GLN A 505 0.49 0.05 -22.67
CA GLN A 505 0.91 1.42 -22.88
C GLN A 505 1.35 2.10 -21.58
N SER A 506 0.72 1.79 -20.45
CA SER A 506 1.10 2.34 -19.15
C SER A 506 2.52 1.92 -18.75
N LEU A 507 2.85 0.64 -18.94
CA LEU A 507 4.22 0.13 -18.75
C LEU A 507 5.21 0.82 -19.70
N ASN A 508 4.88 0.92 -20.98
CA ASN A 508 5.72 1.60 -21.96
C ASN A 508 5.96 3.07 -21.59
N ASN A 509 4.92 3.79 -21.16
CA ASN A 509 5.05 5.18 -20.75
C ASN A 509 5.94 5.32 -19.50
N TYR A 510 5.86 4.39 -18.55
CA TYR A 510 6.78 4.35 -17.42
C TYR A 510 8.24 4.18 -17.88
N ILE A 511 8.49 3.20 -18.75
CA ILE A 511 9.83 2.94 -19.30
C ILE A 511 10.35 4.17 -20.07
N PHE A 512 9.50 4.88 -20.81
CA PHE A 512 9.91 6.08 -21.55
C PHE A 512 10.12 7.30 -20.66
N GLU A 513 9.36 7.45 -19.57
CA GLU A 513 9.47 8.57 -18.64
C GLU A 513 10.72 8.45 -17.76
N PHE A 514 10.98 7.26 -17.21
CA PHE A 514 12.07 7.02 -16.26
C PHE A 514 13.32 6.40 -16.89
N GLY A 515 13.20 5.85 -18.11
CA GLY A 515 14.31 5.23 -18.85
C GLY A 515 15.17 6.23 -19.63
N PRO A 516 16.02 5.75 -20.56
CA PRO A 516 16.21 4.35 -20.97
C PRO A 516 17.06 3.52 -20.00
N ASN A 517 17.66 4.14 -18.98
CA ASN A 517 18.43 3.45 -17.95
C ASN A 517 17.64 3.47 -16.63
N LEU A 518 16.64 2.59 -16.54
CA LEU A 518 15.93 2.35 -15.28
C LEU A 518 16.93 1.88 -14.22
N ASP A 519 16.74 2.31 -12.97
CA ASP A 519 17.47 1.74 -11.86
C ASP A 519 16.88 0.38 -11.45
N LEU A 520 17.43 -0.24 -10.40
CA LEU A 520 17.00 -1.55 -9.92
C LEU A 520 15.53 -1.55 -9.44
N ILE A 521 15.09 -0.49 -8.77
CA ILE A 521 13.74 -0.38 -8.20
C ILE A 521 12.72 -0.03 -9.29
N ASP A 522 13.09 0.83 -10.24
CA ASP A 522 12.27 1.12 -11.42
C ASP A 522 12.10 -0.12 -12.30
N THR A 523 13.19 -0.88 -12.54
CA THR A 523 13.15 -2.14 -13.31
C THR A 523 12.20 -3.13 -12.66
N LYS A 524 12.36 -3.33 -11.34
CA LYS A 524 11.45 -4.17 -10.55
C LYS A 524 9.99 -3.75 -10.70
N THR A 525 9.70 -2.45 -10.59
CA THR A 525 8.35 -1.90 -10.68
C THR A 525 7.67 -2.29 -12.00
N VAL A 526 8.40 -2.36 -13.10
CA VAL A 526 7.86 -2.80 -14.40
C VAL A 526 7.71 -4.32 -14.44
N GLU A 527 8.73 -5.06 -13.99
CA GLU A 527 8.80 -6.53 -14.09
C GLU A 527 7.78 -7.27 -13.21
N GLU A 528 7.41 -6.73 -12.04
CA GLU A 528 6.59 -7.45 -11.07
C GLU A 528 5.09 -7.42 -11.37
N MET A 529 4.65 -6.74 -12.42
CA MET A 529 3.23 -6.50 -12.65
C MET A 529 2.56 -7.61 -13.45
N VAL A 530 1.29 -7.89 -13.15
CA VAL A 530 0.48 -8.89 -13.88
C VAL A 530 -0.94 -8.39 -14.15
N LEU A 531 -1.50 -8.82 -15.29
CA LEU A 531 -2.92 -8.75 -15.60
C LEU A 531 -3.57 -10.13 -15.43
N LEU A 532 -4.30 -10.31 -14.33
CA LEU A 532 -5.17 -11.47 -14.12
C LEU A 532 -6.52 -11.20 -14.80
N GLY A 533 -6.65 -11.61 -16.06
CA GLY A 533 -7.83 -11.32 -16.88
C GLY A 533 -7.57 -11.63 -18.35
N ASP A 534 -8.60 -11.46 -19.17
CA ASP A 534 -8.45 -11.52 -20.63
C ASP A 534 -7.93 -10.17 -21.15
N PRO A 535 -6.76 -10.11 -21.82
CA PRO A 535 -6.16 -8.85 -22.27
C PRO A 535 -6.92 -8.18 -23.42
N THR A 536 -7.93 -8.85 -23.97
CA THR A 536 -8.78 -8.33 -25.07
C THR A 536 -10.10 -7.73 -24.60
N LEU A 537 -10.36 -7.74 -23.28
CA LEU A 537 -11.57 -7.16 -22.71
C LEU A 537 -11.70 -5.67 -23.05
N THR A 538 -12.89 -5.29 -23.49
CA THR A 538 -13.26 -3.88 -23.58
C THR A 538 -13.66 -3.40 -22.18
N ILE A 539 -13.07 -2.33 -21.70
CA ILE A 539 -13.25 -1.80 -20.34
C ILE A 539 -13.88 -0.43 -20.37
N GLY A 540 -14.65 -0.16 -19.30
CA GLY A 540 -15.51 1.02 -19.18
C GLY A 540 -16.29 1.30 -20.44
#